data_AF-A0A2D5BTU1-F1
#
_entry.id   AF-A0A2D5BTU1-F1
#
_cell.length_a   1.000
_cell.length_b   1.000
_cell.length_c   1.000
_cell.angle_alpha   90.00
_cell.angle_beta   90.00
_cell.angle_gamma   90.00
#
_symmetry.space_group_name_H-M   'P 1'
#
loop_
_entity.id
_entity.type
_entity.pdbx_description
1 polymer ?
#
loop_
_entity_poly.entity_id
_entity_poly.type
_entity_poly.pdbx_seq_one_letter_code
_entity_poly.pdbx_strand_id
1 'polypeptide(L)'
;MINLTLRTATTLLVACAFVVGQPNGDPKFGEPKMLKAGDKNLGEGRLYPSPVFHDVDGDGLEDLVIGDLIGKVTWARQIGGDELKFGPEQPMLAANKKPLKFDNW
;
A
#
# COMPACT_ATOMS: atom_id res chain seq x y z
N MET A 1 -15.16 -14.73 56.08
CA MET A 1 -14.06 -15.26 55.25
C MET A 1 -14.54 -15.28 53.81
N ILE A 2 -13.95 -14.44 52.95
CA ILE A 2 -13.65 -14.65 51.52
C ILE A 2 -12.71 -13.48 51.20
N ASN A 3 -11.41 -13.78 51.05
CA ASN A 3 -10.40 -12.84 50.57
C ASN A 3 -10.45 -12.86 49.04
N LEU A 4 -10.69 -11.71 48.41
CA LEU A 4 -10.38 -11.53 46.99
C LEU A 4 -9.47 -10.32 46.85
N THR A 5 -8.18 -10.62 46.67
CA THR A 5 -7.10 -9.66 46.48
C THR A 5 -7.19 -9.06 45.07
N LEU A 6 -7.65 -7.82 44.94
CA LEU A 6 -7.60 -7.09 43.68
C LEU A 6 -6.19 -6.52 43.51
N ARG A 7 -5.39 -7.14 42.63
CA ARG A 7 -4.08 -6.64 42.24
C ARG A 7 -4.27 -5.38 41.40
N THR A 8 -3.68 -4.28 41.84
CA THR A 8 -3.54 -3.02 41.11
C THR A 8 -2.78 -3.29 39.80
N ALA A 9 -3.49 -3.32 38.67
CA ALA A 9 -2.87 -3.25 37.36
C ALA A 9 -2.57 -1.77 37.08
N THR A 10 -1.31 -1.37 37.28
CA THR A 10 -0.81 -0.07 36.83
C THR A 10 -0.85 -0.07 35.30
N THR A 11 -1.90 0.50 34.71
CA THR A 11 -1.93 0.82 33.29
C THR A 11 -0.89 1.91 33.05
N LEU A 12 0.30 1.52 32.59
CA LEU A 12 1.29 2.46 32.06
C LEU A 12 0.75 2.97 30.72
N LEU A 13 0.02 4.08 30.78
CA LEU A 13 -0.47 4.80 29.61
C LEU A 13 0.74 5.52 29.00
N VAL A 14 1.49 4.82 28.14
CA VAL A 14 2.50 5.45 27.30
C VAL A 14 1.76 6.23 26.22
N ALA A 15 1.40 7.47 26.56
CA ALA A 15 1.06 8.46 25.57
C ALA A 15 2.34 8.81 24.80
N CYS A 16 2.69 8.01 23.79
CA CYS A 16 3.56 8.48 22.71
C CYS A 16 2.78 9.53 21.93
N ALA A 17 2.74 10.75 22.45
CA ALA A 17 2.45 11.92 21.66
C ALA A 17 3.61 12.06 20.66
N PHE A 18 3.49 11.42 19.50
CA PHE A 18 4.25 11.85 18.34
C PHE A 18 3.71 13.23 17.97
N VAL A 19 4.28 14.27 18.58
CA VAL A 19 4.31 15.58 17.93
C VAL A 19 5.21 15.40 16.72
N VAL A 20 4.63 14.89 15.63
CA VAL A 20 5.20 15.13 14.31
C VAL A 20 5.03 16.62 14.13
N GLY A 21 6.06 17.40 14.45
CA GLY A 21 6.11 18.80 14.08
C GLY A 21 5.88 18.84 12.58
N GLN A 22 4.74 19.40 12.15
CA GLN A 22 4.57 19.70 10.74
C GLN A 22 5.75 20.60 10.38
N PRO A 23 6.60 20.21 9.41
CA PRO A 23 7.68 21.07 8.99
C PRO A 23 7.08 22.43 8.63
N ASN A 24 7.52 23.48 9.31
CA ASN A 24 7.08 24.84 9.02
C ASN A 24 7.52 25.17 7.58
N GLY A 25 6.55 25.33 6.67
CA GLY A 25 6.77 25.68 5.26
C GLY A 25 6.21 24.67 4.28
N ASP A 26 6.16 25.07 3.01
CA ASP A 26 5.64 24.23 1.94
C ASP A 26 6.52 22.97 1.75
N PRO A 27 5.93 21.78 1.55
CA PRO A 27 6.69 20.57 1.28
C PRO A 27 7.50 20.75 -0.02
N LYS A 28 8.80 20.49 0.08
CA LYS A 28 9.72 20.47 -1.08
C LYS A 28 9.92 19.03 -1.52
N PHE A 29 9.42 18.71 -2.70
CA PHE A 29 9.62 17.41 -3.33
C PHE A 29 10.91 17.42 -4.17
N GLY A 30 11.61 16.29 -4.20
CA GLY A 30 12.68 16.08 -5.16
C GLY A 30 12.14 15.83 -6.56
N GLU A 31 13.03 15.56 -7.51
CA GLU A 31 12.65 15.17 -8.87
C GLU A 31 11.71 13.95 -8.87
N PRO A 32 10.68 13.93 -9.72
CA PRO A 32 9.79 12.79 -9.83
C PRO A 32 10.55 11.56 -10.33
N LYS A 33 10.31 10.42 -9.69
CA LYS A 33 10.87 9.13 -10.10
C LYS A 33 9.78 8.27 -10.71
N MET A 34 10.04 7.77 -11.92
CA MET A 34 9.17 6.77 -12.54
C MET A 34 9.29 5.45 -11.77
N LEU A 35 8.17 4.96 -11.24
CA LEU A 35 8.13 3.64 -10.61
C LEU A 35 8.20 2.55 -11.67
N LYS A 36 8.90 1.47 -11.35
CA LYS A 36 9.10 0.31 -12.22
C LYS A 36 8.34 -0.89 -11.66
N ALA A 37 7.78 -1.70 -12.55
CA ALA A 37 7.23 -3.01 -12.25
C ALA A 37 8.00 -4.04 -13.09
N GLY A 38 8.99 -4.68 -12.45
CA GLY A 38 10.04 -5.37 -13.18
C GLY A 38 10.79 -4.40 -14.12
N ASP A 39 10.99 -4.80 -15.38
CA ASP A 39 11.72 -3.98 -16.36
C ASP A 39 10.89 -2.84 -16.98
N LYS A 40 9.56 -2.83 -16.74
CA LYS A 40 8.61 -1.89 -17.36
C LYS A 40 8.30 -0.72 -16.46
N ASN A 41 7.86 0.39 -17.05
CA ASN A 41 7.25 1.48 -16.27
C ASN A 41 5.93 0.96 -15.68
N LEU A 42 5.65 1.30 -14.43
CA LEU A 42 4.39 0.96 -13.79
C LEU A 42 3.22 1.58 -14.58
N GLY A 43 2.21 0.77 -14.95
CA GLY A 43 1.11 1.26 -15.77
C GLY A 43 1.51 1.66 -17.20
N GLU A 44 2.60 1.10 -17.74
CA GLU A 44 2.98 1.29 -19.15
C GLU A 44 1.82 0.93 -20.10
N GLY A 45 1.48 1.85 -21.00
CA GLY A 45 0.39 1.66 -21.98
C GLY A 45 -1.03 1.80 -21.41
N ARG A 46 -1.19 2.29 -20.17
CA ARG A 46 -2.51 2.52 -19.57
C ARG A 46 -3.11 3.87 -19.97
N LEU A 47 -4.43 3.88 -20.13
CA LEU A 47 -5.21 5.13 -20.21
C LEU A 47 -5.62 5.54 -18.80
N TYR A 48 -5.22 6.73 -18.36
CA TYR A 48 -5.51 7.28 -17.03
C TYR A 48 -5.17 6.31 -15.87
N PRO A 49 -3.90 5.91 -15.72
CA PRO A 49 -3.48 5.03 -14.64
C PRO A 49 -3.78 5.67 -13.28
N SER A 50 -4.43 4.90 -12.41
CA SER A 50 -4.85 5.34 -11.07
C SER A 50 -4.24 4.39 -10.02
N PRO A 51 -3.01 4.67 -9.54
CA PRO A 51 -2.30 3.80 -8.60
C PRO A 51 -2.75 4.00 -7.15
N VAL A 52 -2.77 2.92 -6.36
CA VAL A 52 -3.04 2.90 -4.92
C VAL A 52 -2.10 1.90 -4.23
N PHE A 53 -1.62 2.23 -3.03
CA PHE A 53 -0.89 1.30 -2.17
C PHE A 53 -1.85 0.39 -1.39
N HIS A 54 -1.63 -0.92 -1.43
CA HIS A 54 -2.35 -1.90 -0.62
C HIS A 54 -1.54 -3.19 -0.48
N ASP A 55 -1.51 -3.80 0.71
CA ASP A 55 -1.00 -5.17 0.92
C ASP A 55 -1.98 -6.20 0.31
N VAL A 56 -1.70 -6.66 -0.92
CA VAL A 56 -2.63 -7.51 -1.67
C VAL A 56 -2.49 -8.97 -1.27
N ASP A 57 -1.27 -9.43 -0.96
CA ASP A 57 -1.00 -10.85 -0.65
C ASP A 57 -0.84 -11.17 0.85
N GLY A 58 -0.95 -10.16 1.71
CA GLY A 58 -0.97 -10.30 3.16
C GLY A 58 0.41 -10.53 3.77
N ASP A 59 1.48 -10.15 3.07
CA ASP A 59 2.86 -10.30 3.55
C ASP A 59 3.33 -9.13 4.42
N GLY A 60 2.49 -8.11 4.60
CA GLY A 60 2.76 -6.91 5.39
C GLY A 60 3.52 -5.82 4.64
N LEU A 61 3.78 -5.99 3.35
CA LEU A 61 4.36 -4.98 2.46
C LEU A 61 3.25 -4.34 1.60
N GLU A 62 3.35 -3.03 1.38
CA GLU A 62 2.38 -2.31 0.55
C GLU A 62 2.71 -2.49 -0.94
N ASP A 63 1.87 -3.25 -1.64
CA ASP A 63 1.96 -3.41 -3.10
C ASP A 63 1.37 -2.21 -3.83
N LEU A 64 1.59 -2.14 -5.15
CA LEU A 64 0.92 -1.15 -6.00
C LEU A 64 -0.19 -1.78 -6.80
N VAL A 65 -1.43 -1.35 -6.56
CA VAL A 65 -2.61 -1.66 -7.35
C VAL A 65 -2.82 -0.56 -8.38
N ILE A 66 -3.13 -0.91 -9.63
CA ILE A 66 -3.30 0.02 -10.75
C ILE A 66 -4.63 -0.27 -11.44
N GLY A 67 -5.54 0.69 -11.35
CA GLY A 67 -6.73 0.76 -12.21
C GLY A 67 -6.46 1.61 -13.46
N ASP A 68 -7.25 1.39 -14.50
CA ASP A 68 -7.23 2.23 -15.71
C ASP A 68 -8.64 2.61 -16.18
N LEU A 69 -8.69 3.54 -17.15
CA LEU A 69 -9.92 4.07 -17.73
C LEU A 69 -10.85 2.97 -18.25
N ILE A 70 -10.28 1.88 -18.78
CA ILE A 70 -11.00 0.81 -19.46
C ILE A 70 -11.40 -0.31 -18.48
N GLY A 71 -11.15 -0.10 -17.18
CA GLY A 71 -11.57 -0.92 -16.06
C GLY A 71 -10.69 -2.14 -15.79
N LYS A 72 -9.48 -2.22 -16.36
CA LYS A 72 -8.52 -3.28 -16.04
C LYS A 72 -7.81 -2.97 -14.73
N VAL A 73 -7.88 -3.90 -13.77
CA VAL A 73 -7.12 -3.82 -12.51
C VAL A 73 -5.95 -4.78 -12.52
N THR A 74 -4.78 -4.27 -12.17
CA THR A 74 -3.54 -5.03 -11.97
C THR A 74 -2.90 -4.67 -10.65
N TRP A 75 -1.89 -5.43 -10.26
CA TRP A 75 -1.04 -5.09 -9.14
C TRP A 75 0.40 -5.52 -9.39
N ALA A 76 1.36 -4.89 -8.70
CA ALA A 76 2.76 -5.24 -8.73
C ALA A 76 3.24 -5.43 -7.29
N ARG A 77 3.73 -6.62 -6.96
CA ARG A 77 4.12 -6.99 -5.59
C ARG A 77 5.39 -6.26 -5.15
N GLN A 78 5.43 -5.71 -3.94
CA GLN A 78 6.63 -5.18 -3.33
C GLN A 78 7.59 -6.32 -2.94
N ILE A 79 8.88 -6.20 -3.29
CA ILE A 79 9.87 -7.28 -3.05
C ILE A 79 10.75 -7.08 -1.81
N GLY A 80 10.46 -6.06 -0.99
CA GLY A 80 11.22 -5.71 0.22
C GLY A 80 12.65 -5.22 -0.05
N GLY A 81 13.37 -4.91 1.03
CA GLY A 81 14.73 -4.36 0.99
C GLY A 81 14.80 -2.84 1.21
N ASP A 82 16.00 -2.29 1.10
CA ASP A 82 16.27 -0.87 1.40
C ASP A 82 15.71 0.10 0.34
N GLU A 83 15.44 -0.40 -0.87
CA GLU A 83 14.88 0.36 -1.98
C GLU A 83 13.47 -0.13 -2.30
N LEU A 84 12.56 0.81 -2.55
CA LEU A 84 11.22 0.50 -3.01
C LEU A 84 11.27 -0.11 -4.41
N LYS A 85 11.03 -1.42 -4.50
CA LYS A 85 11.05 -2.21 -5.74
C LYS A 85 9.82 -3.09 -5.83
N PHE A 86 9.34 -3.26 -7.06
CA PHE A 86 8.20 -4.10 -7.37
C PHE A 86 8.55 -5.15 -8.41
N GLY A 87 7.94 -6.33 -8.27
CA GLY A 87 7.92 -7.35 -9.31
C GLY A 87 7.15 -6.90 -10.55
N PRO A 88 7.06 -7.76 -11.58
CA PRO A 88 6.26 -7.48 -12.76
C PRO A 88 4.78 -7.22 -12.42
N GLU A 89 4.17 -6.27 -13.12
CA GLU A 89 2.73 -6.00 -13.02
C GLU A 89 1.93 -7.21 -13.51
N GLN A 90 0.96 -7.66 -12.72
CA GLN A 90 0.14 -8.85 -12.99
C GLN A 90 -1.36 -8.55 -12.83
N PRO A 91 -2.25 -9.29 -13.52
CA PRO A 91 -3.69 -9.14 -13.34
C PRO A 91 -4.13 -9.32 -11.89
N MET A 92 -4.99 -8.42 -11.41
CA MET A 92 -5.79 -8.71 -10.23
C MET A 92 -6.79 -9.82 -10.59
N LEU A 93 -6.95 -10.83 -9.75
CA LEU A 93 -7.89 -11.92 -10.02
C LEU A 93 -9.15 -11.76 -9.16
N ALA A 94 -10.32 -11.96 -9.76
CA ALA A 94 -11.56 -12.11 -9.03
C ALA A 94 -11.62 -13.48 -8.32
N ALA A 95 -12.62 -13.69 -7.45
CA ALA A 95 -12.82 -14.94 -6.71
C ALA A 95 -12.91 -16.19 -7.62
N ASN A 96 -13.36 -16.02 -8.87
CA ASN A 96 -13.41 -17.07 -9.88
C ASN A 96 -12.08 -17.32 -10.61
N LYS A 97 -10.97 -16.72 -10.15
CA LYS A 97 -9.62 -16.79 -10.73
C LYS A 97 -9.48 -16.22 -12.13
N LYS A 98 -10.45 -15.46 -12.63
CA LYS A 98 -10.32 -14.69 -13.88
C LYS A 98 -9.81 -13.28 -13.57
N PRO A 99 -9.14 -12.61 -14.54
CA PRO A 99 -8.79 -11.21 -14.38
C PRO A 99 -9.99 -10.35 -14.00
N LEU A 100 -9.83 -9.56 -12.94
CA LEU A 100 -10.79 -8.56 -12.53
C LEU A 100 -10.79 -7.44 -13.58
N LYS A 101 -11.93 -7.28 -14.22
CA LYS A 101 -12.17 -6.22 -15.19
C LYS A 101 -13.54 -5.63 -14.91
N PHE A 102 -13.59 -4.31 -14.83
CA PHE A 102 -14.82 -3.54 -14.89
C PHE A 102 -15.06 -3.20 -16.35
N ASP A 103 -16.25 -3.48 -16.86
CA ASP A 103 -16.63 -3.11 -18.22
C ASP A 103 -17.06 -1.65 -18.23
N ASN A 104 -16.08 -0.77 -17.98
CA ASN A 104 -16.23 0.63 -18.30
C ASN A 104 -16.49 0.70 -19.80
N TRP A 105 -17.64 1.28 -20.17
CA TRP A 105 -18.15 1.60 -21.52
C TRP A 105 -17.86 0.60 -22.65
#